data_AF-A0A853AYA5-F1
#
_entry.id   AF-A0A853AYA5-F1
#
_cell.length_a   1.000
_cell.length_b   1.000
_cell.length_c   1.000
_cell.angle_alpha   90.00
_cell.angle_beta   90.00
_cell.angle_gamma   90.00
#
_symmetry.space_group_name_H-M   'P 1'
#
loop_
_entity.id
_entity.type
_entity.pdbx_description
1 polymer ?
#
loop_
_entity_poly.entity_id
_entity_poly.type
_entity_poly.pdbx_seq_one_letter_code
_entity_poly.pdbx_strand_id
1 'polypeptide(L)'
;MAMNLRLRPDAEEALRAEAERTGRSQQDLLRDAVDRYLGLVSEQPRVAGEDPLVLAGKVRPPRTPYRKVVPEKKLEGGVDSLELLDRNDRV
;
A
#
# COMPACT_ATOMS: atom_id res chain seq x y z
N MET A 1 -17.87 -12.23 -20.30
CA MET A 1 -18.63 -13.48 -20.22
C MET A 1 -19.53 -13.43 -18.99
N ALA A 2 -20.77 -13.90 -19.07
CA ALA A 2 -21.68 -13.98 -17.94
C ALA A 2 -21.62 -15.39 -17.33
N MET A 3 -21.48 -15.48 -16.00
CA MET A 3 -21.45 -16.73 -15.26
C MET A 3 -22.64 -16.74 -14.29
N ASN A 4 -23.47 -17.79 -14.36
CA ASN A 4 -24.57 -17.98 -13.42
C ASN A 4 -24.04 -18.66 -12.16
N LEU A 5 -23.91 -17.89 -11.08
CA LEU A 5 -23.45 -18.39 -9.78
C LEU A 5 -24.66 -18.69 -8.88
N ARG A 6 -24.68 -19.86 -8.26
CA ARG A 6 -25.66 -20.19 -7.21
C ARG A 6 -25.04 -19.96 -5.86
N LEU A 7 -25.50 -18.93 -5.17
CA LEU A 7 -25.08 -18.61 -3.81
C LEU A 7 -26.04 -19.26 -2.80
N ARG A 8 -25.54 -19.53 -1.59
CA ARG A 8 -26.41 -19.80 -0.46
C ARG A 8 -27.13 -18.50 -0.04
N PRO A 9 -28.32 -18.57 0.57
CA PRO A 9 -29.10 -17.39 0.93
C PRO A 9 -28.35 -16.41 1.85
N ASP A 10 -27.60 -16.93 2.83
CA ASP A 10 -26.74 -16.15 3.75
C ASP A 10 -25.66 -15.37 3.00
N ALA A 11 -25.03 -16.00 2.00
CA ALA A 11 -23.99 -15.39 1.20
C ALA A 11 -24.55 -14.31 0.24
N GLU A 12 -25.76 -14.51 -0.28
CA GLU A 12 -26.42 -13.51 -1.13
C GLU A 12 -26.78 -12.25 -0.32
N GLU A 13 -27.33 -12.42 0.88
CA GLU A 13 -27.66 -11.33 1.78
C GLU A 13 -26.40 -10.54 2.18
N ALA A 14 -25.33 -11.24 2.57
CA ALA A 14 -24.06 -10.62 2.91
C ALA A 14 -23.46 -9.83 1.73
N LEU A 15 -23.51 -10.38 0.51
CA LEU A 15 -23.02 -9.70 -0.70
C LEU A 15 -23.83 -8.44 -1.02
N ARG A 16 -25.16 -8.48 -0.83
CA ARG A 16 -26.04 -7.33 -1.03
C ARG A 16 -25.76 -6.22 -0.01
N ALA A 17 -25.66 -6.57 1.26
CA ALA A 17 -25.33 -5.61 2.33
C ALA A 17 -23.97 -4.95 2.09
N GLU A 18 -22.97 -5.72 1.65
CA GLU A 18 -21.65 -5.20 1.33
C GLU A 18 -21.64 -4.26 0.10
N ALA A 19 -22.46 -4.56 -0.91
CA ALA A 19 -22.65 -3.69 -2.07
C ALA A 19 -23.25 -2.35 -1.67
N GLU A 20 -24.27 -2.35 -0.82
CA GLU A 20 -24.88 -1.14 -0.27
C GLU A 20 -23.89 -0.34 0.58
N ARG A 21 -23.14 -1.02 1.46
CA ARG A 21 -22.16 -0.39 2.34
C ARG A 21 -21.01 0.29 1.58
N THR A 22 -20.57 -0.30 0.48
CA THR A 22 -19.40 0.17 -0.29
C THR A 22 -19.77 1.00 -1.52
N GLY A 23 -21.04 1.02 -1.92
CA GLY A 23 -21.50 1.62 -3.17
C GLY A 23 -21.00 0.89 -4.43
N ARG A 24 -20.40 -0.29 -4.29
CA ARG A 24 -19.88 -1.11 -5.41
C ARG A 24 -20.96 -2.06 -5.91
N SER A 25 -20.88 -2.45 -7.19
CA SER A 25 -21.77 -3.50 -7.71
C SER A 25 -21.40 -4.87 -7.13
N GLN A 26 -22.40 -5.74 -6.97
CA GLN A 26 -22.17 -7.11 -6.51
C GLN A 26 -21.22 -7.89 -7.44
N GLN A 27 -21.25 -7.63 -8.74
CA GLN A 27 -20.32 -8.24 -9.70
C GLN A 27 -18.88 -7.76 -9.48
N ASP A 28 -18.68 -6.48 -9.17
CA ASP A 28 -17.33 -5.95 -8.91
C ASP A 28 -16.76 -6.50 -7.61
N LEU A 29 -17.59 -6.69 -6.58
CA LEU A 29 -17.21 -7.33 -5.34
C LEU A 29 -16.81 -8.80 -5.56
N LEU A 30 -17.60 -9.55 -6.36
CA LEU A 30 -17.29 -10.94 -6.69
C LEU A 30 -16.01 -11.06 -7.51
N ARG A 31 -15.82 -10.23 -8.54
CA ARG A 31 -14.58 -10.24 -9.34
C ARG A 31 -13.37 -9.96 -8.46
N ASP A 32 -13.46 -8.93 -7.64
CA ASP A 32 -12.40 -8.56 -6.71
C ASP A 32 -12.08 -9.67 -5.69
N ALA A 33 -13.10 -10.34 -5.15
CA ALA A 33 -12.89 -11.46 -4.24
C ALA A 33 -12.20 -12.65 -4.93
N VAL A 34 -12.62 -12.98 -6.16
CA VAL A 34 -12.02 -14.05 -6.98
C VAL A 34 -10.58 -13.69 -7.35
N ASP A 35 -10.34 -12.47 -7.80
CA ASP A 35 -9.01 -11.99 -8.18
C ASP A 35 -8.03 -12.05 -6.99
N ARG A 36 -8.47 -11.64 -5.80
CA ARG A 36 -7.68 -11.76 -4.57
C ARG A 36 -7.46 -13.21 -4.16
N TYR A 37 -8.50 -14.04 -4.19
CA TYR A 37 -8.40 -15.46 -3.82
C TYR A 37 -7.45 -16.23 -4.73
N LEU A 38 -7.44 -15.92 -6.03
CA LEU A 38 -6.58 -16.55 -7.03
C LEU A 38 -5.21 -15.86 -7.18
N GLY A 39 -4.95 -14.78 -6.44
CA GLY A 39 -3.69 -14.02 -6.54
C GLY A 39 -3.47 -13.37 -7.90
N LEU A 40 -4.54 -13.05 -8.63
CA LEU A 40 -4.48 -12.46 -9.98
C LEU A 40 -4.21 -10.95 -9.94
N VAL A 41 -4.38 -10.33 -8.79
CA VAL A 41 -3.98 -8.94 -8.54
C VAL A 41 -2.65 -9.00 -7.82
N SER A 42 -1.56 -8.59 -8.49
CA SER A 42 -0.34 -8.18 -7.80
C SER A 42 -0.75 -7.14 -6.77
N GLU A 43 -0.47 -7.37 -5.50
CA GLU A 43 -0.79 -6.44 -4.41
C GLU A 43 -0.16 -5.06 -4.69
N GLN A 44 -0.84 -4.23 -5.48
CA GLN A 44 -0.70 -2.80 -5.39
C GLN A 44 -1.54 -2.42 -4.18
N PRO A 45 -0.95 -1.78 -3.16
CA PRO A 45 -1.66 -1.43 -1.94
C PRO A 45 -2.89 -0.61 -2.30
N ARG A 46 -4.06 -1.16 -2.04
CA ARG A 46 -5.32 -0.43 -2.09
C ARG A 46 -5.45 0.44 -0.85
N VAL A 47 -4.69 1.53 -0.80
CA VAL A 47 -5.09 2.78 -0.17
C VAL A 47 -4.28 3.88 -0.86
N ALA A 48 -4.95 4.84 -1.47
CA ALA A 48 -4.35 6.15 -1.71
C ALA A 48 -4.07 6.77 -0.33
N GLY A 49 -2.93 6.45 0.29
CA GLY A 49 -2.57 7.00 1.59
C GLY A 49 -1.53 6.22 2.40
N GLU A 50 -1.43 4.90 2.29
CA GLU A 50 -0.59 4.11 3.21
C GLU A 50 0.39 3.18 2.50
N ASP A 51 1.68 3.43 2.75
CA ASP A 51 2.81 2.69 2.19
C ASP A 51 2.90 1.28 2.82
N PRO A 52 3.00 0.20 2.02
CA PRO A 52 3.06 -1.17 2.52
C PRO A 52 4.24 -1.43 3.45
N LEU A 53 5.35 -0.69 3.31
CA LEU A 53 6.50 -0.79 4.21
C LEU A 53 6.20 -0.20 5.60
N VAL A 54 5.35 0.83 5.65
CA VAL A 54 4.87 1.42 6.92
C VAL A 54 3.94 0.43 7.61
N LEU A 55 3.01 -0.17 6.86
CA LEU A 55 2.10 -1.21 7.38
C LEU A 55 2.86 -2.44 7.88
N ALA A 56 3.90 -2.87 7.17
CA ALA A 56 4.76 -3.97 7.57
C ALA A 56 5.69 -3.65 8.76
N GLY A 57 5.65 -2.42 9.30
CA GLY A 57 6.51 -1.98 10.39
C GLY A 57 8.00 -1.91 10.05
N LYS A 58 8.37 -2.04 8.77
CA LYS A 58 9.75 -2.00 8.30
C LYS A 58 10.29 -0.58 8.28
N VAL A 59 9.43 0.41 8.03
CA VAL A 59 9.76 1.83 8.07
C VAL A 59 8.76 2.59 8.92
N ARG A 60 9.18 3.73 9.46
CA ARG A 60 8.31 4.62 10.23
C ARG A 60 7.65 5.64 9.30
N PRO A 61 6.42 6.09 9.60
CA PRO A 61 5.80 7.16 8.83
C PRO A 61 6.60 8.47 8.96
N PRO A 62 6.58 9.33 7.92
CA PRO A 62 7.28 10.61 7.96
C PRO A 62 6.67 11.50 9.06
N ARG A 63 7.53 12.03 9.94
CA ARG A 63 7.11 12.94 11.02
C ARG A 63 7.09 14.40 10.58
N THR A 64 7.74 14.69 9.46
CA THR A 64 7.90 16.04 8.90
C THR A 64 7.71 15.97 7.39
N PRO A 65 7.10 17.00 6.77
CA PRO A 65 7.02 17.10 5.32
C PRO A 65 8.40 17.09 4.68
N TYR A 66 8.51 16.50 3.49
CA TYR A 66 9.73 16.58 2.69
C TYR A 66 10.10 18.04 2.43
N ARG A 67 11.37 18.37 2.65
CA ARG A 67 11.95 19.68 2.36
C ARG A 67 13.26 19.48 1.63
N LYS A 68 13.51 20.31 0.62
CA LYS A 68 14.81 20.35 -0.03
C LYS A 68 15.84 20.86 0.98
N VAL A 69 16.89 20.07 1.22
CA VAL A 69 17.96 20.44 2.15
C VAL A 69 18.82 21.53 1.50
N VAL A 70 18.94 22.67 2.17
CA VAL A 70 19.82 23.78 1.78
C VAL A 70 20.49 24.29 3.05
N PRO A 71 21.84 24.40 3.11
CA PRO A 71 22.80 24.13 2.03
C PRO A 71 23.11 22.64 1.85
N GLU A 72 23.48 22.26 0.63
CA GLU A 72 23.99 20.92 0.32
C GLU A 72 25.45 20.79 0.79
N LYS A 73 25.79 19.70 1.49
CA LYS A 73 27.18 19.40 1.86
C LYS A 73 27.88 18.78 0.66
N LYS A 74 28.85 19.50 0.06
CA LYS A 74 29.74 18.93 -0.94
C LYS A 74 30.82 18.12 -0.24
N LEU A 75 31.04 16.90 -0.71
CA LEU A 75 32.16 16.06 -0.27
C LEU A 75 33.42 16.47 -1.01
N GLU A 76 34.54 16.40 -0.31
CA GLU A 76 35.85 16.56 -0.94
C GLU A 76 36.11 15.37 -1.89
N GLY A 77 36.91 15.60 -2.93
CA GLY A 77 37.20 14.56 -3.92
C GLY A 77 37.83 13.34 -3.28
N GLY A 78 37.23 12.17 -3.48
CA GLY A 78 37.70 10.89 -2.94
C GLY A 78 37.03 10.45 -1.64
N VAL A 79 36.14 11.26 -1.05
CA VAL A 79 35.35 10.89 0.13
C VAL A 79 34.01 10.30 -0.31
N ASP A 80 33.71 9.08 0.12
CA ASP A 80 32.41 8.44 -0.12
C ASP A 80 31.40 8.86 0.97
N SER A 81 30.13 8.94 0.57
CA SER A 81 28.97 9.05 1.45
C SER A 81 28.94 8.01 2.57
N LEU A 82 29.49 6.81 2.34
CA LEU A 82 29.62 5.76 3.35
C LEU A 82 30.50 6.21 4.54
N GLU A 83 31.58 6.93 4.27
CA GLU A 83 32.53 7.42 5.28
C GLU A 83 31.91 8.47 6.22
N LEU A 84 30.73 9.01 5.86
CA LEU A 84 29.97 9.93 6.70
C LEU A 84 29.10 9.21 7.74
N LEU A 85 28.84 7.92 7.57
CA LEU A 85 27.94 7.18 8.45
C LEU A 85 28.56 6.88 9.82
N ASP A 86 29.88 6.70 9.85
CA ASP A 86 30.67 6.31 11.02
C ASP A 86 31.27 7.50 11.79
N ARG A 87 30.88 8.74 11.43
CA ARG A 87 31.42 9.93 12.10
C ARG A 87 30.77 10.15 13.46
N ASN A 88 31.62 10.41 14.46
CA ASN A 88 31.22 10.67 15.85
C ASN A 88 30.59 12.06 16.07
N ASP A 89 30.48 12.91 15.04
CA ASP A 89 29.96 14.28 15.14
C ASP A 89 28.45 14.40 14.82
N ARG A 90 27.72 13.28 14.83
CA ARG A 90 26.27 13.23 14.64
C ARG A 90 25.54 13.52 15.97
N VAL A 91 24.84 14.66 16.05
CA VAL A 91 23.90 15.05 17.13
C VAL A 91 22.48 15.12 16.56
#